data_AF-A0A7Y5KDF2-F1
#
_entry.id   AF-A0A7Y5KDF2-F1
#
_cell.length_a   1.000
_cell.length_b   1.000
_cell.length_c   1.000
_cell.angle_alpha   90.00
_cell.angle_beta   90.00
_cell.angle_gamma   90.00
#
_symmetry.space_group_name_H-M   'P 1'
#
loop_
_entity.id
_entity.type
_entity.pdbx_description
1 polymer ?
#
loop_
_entity_poly.entity_id
_entity_poly.type
_entity_poly.pdbx_seq_one_letter_code
_entity_poly.pdbx_strand_id
1 'polypeptide(L)' 'MYDPIILFPALLAAPFFLMAVIKQRHSDVARAIKLPIAFLALAICFKIWQYLLLLAFVFYFSKWYYYHRFGLKYPSLRAE' A
#
# COMPACT_ATOMS: atom_id res chain seq x y z
N MET A 1 -20.61 -15.39 -3.32
CA MET A 1 -19.79 -14.50 -2.48
C MET A 1 -19.06 -13.53 -3.41
N TYR A 2 -19.77 -12.49 -3.88
CA TYR A 2 -19.19 -11.43 -4.72
C TYR A 2 -18.88 -10.27 -3.78
N ASP A 3 -17.59 -10.06 -3.47
CA ASP A 3 -17.15 -8.91 -2.68
C ASP A 3 -16.51 -7.87 -3.61
N PRO A 4 -17.32 -6.95 -4.17
CA PRO A 4 -16.82 -5.95 -5.13
C PRO A 4 -15.69 -5.08 -4.51
N ILE A 5 -15.70 -4.93 -3.18
CA ILE A 5 -14.70 -4.19 -2.42
C ILE A 5 -13.28 -4.71 -2.60
N ILE A 6 -13.11 -6.02 -2.83
CA ILE A 6 -11.79 -6.62 -3.08
C ILE A 6 -11.49 -6.62 -4.58
N LEU A 7 -12.50 -6.86 -5.41
CA LEU A 7 -12.35 -6.99 -6.86
C LEU A 7 -11.81 -5.71 -7.51
N PHE A 8 -12.37 -4.54 -7.17
CA PHE A 8 -11.95 -3.26 -7.75
C PHE A 8 -10.47 -2.91 -7.47
N PRO A 9 -9.99 -2.88 -6.22
CA PRO A 9 -8.58 -2.61 -5.93
C PRO A 9 -7.65 -3.69 -6.47
N ALA A 10 -8.08 -4.96 -6.53
CA ALA A 10 -7.30 -6.02 -7.16
C ALA A 10 -7.13 -5.80 -8.68
N LEU A 11 -8.20 -5.40 -9.37
CA LEU A 11 -8.15 -5.08 -10.80
C LEU A 11 -7.26 -3.86 -11.08
N LEU A 12 -7.33 -2.83 -10.24
CA LEU A 12 -6.45 -1.65 -10.32
C LEU A 12 -4.98 -2.00 -10.05
N ALA A 13 -4.71 -2.99 -9.21
CA ALA A 13 -3.35 -3.44 -8.90
C ALA A 13 -2.76 -4.40 -9.95
N ALA A 14 -3.59 -5.14 -10.69
CA ALA A 14 -3.20 -6.12 -11.70
C ALA A 14 -2.14 -5.63 -12.72
N PRO A 15 -2.23 -4.42 -13.32
CA PRO A 15 -1.21 -3.95 -14.26
C PRO A 15 0.17 -3.79 -13.62
N PHE A 16 0.25 -3.47 -12.32
CA PHE A 16 1.52 -3.34 -11.61
C PHE A 16 2.19 -4.70 -11.39
N PHE A 17 1.41 -5.75 -11.12
CA PHE A 17 1.92 -7.12 -11.07
C PHE A 17 2.44 -7.58 -12.42
N LEU A 18 1.69 -7.34 -13.50
CA LEU A 18 2.14 -7.65 -14.86
C LEU A 18 3.44 -6.90 -15.19
N MET A 19 3.53 -5.61 -14.87
CA MET A 19 4.74 -4.83 -15.10
C MET A 19 5.93 -5.33 -14.28
N ALA A 20 5.71 -5.78 -13.04
CA ALA A 20 6.77 -6.35 -12.20
C ALA A 20 7.30 -7.68 -12.77
N VAL A 21 6.43 -8.53 -13.33
CA VAL A 21 6.85 -9.79 -13.98
C VAL A 21 7.67 -9.52 -15.25
N ILE A 22 7.28 -8.50 -16.04
CA ILE A 22 7.96 -8.16 -17.30
C ILE A 22 9.30 -7.48 -17.04
N LYS A 23 9.35 -6.46 -16.17
CA LYS A 23 10.55 -5.63 -15.99
C LYS A 23 11.53 -6.17 -14.95
N GLN A 24 11.05 -6.96 -14.00
CA GLN A 24 11.83 -7.57 -12.90
C GLN A 24 12.75 -6.60 -12.13
N ARG A 25 12.41 -5.29 -12.11
CA ARG A 25 13.15 -4.32 -11.32
C ARG A 25 12.67 -4.38 -9.88
N HIS A 26 13.61 -4.29 -8.93
CA HIS A 26 13.28 -4.25 -7.49
C HIS A 26 12.25 -3.16 -7.14
N SER A 27 12.31 -2.00 -7.80
CA SER A 27 11.36 -0.91 -7.62
C SER A 27 9.95 -1.25 -8.14
N ASP A 28 9.84 -1.98 -9.25
CA ASP A 28 8.56 -2.41 -9.82
C ASP A 28 7.92 -3.50 -8.96
N VAL A 29 8.72 -4.43 -8.43
CA VAL A 29 8.26 -5.44 -7.46
C VAL A 29 7.79 -4.79 -6.16
N ALA A 30 8.54 -3.82 -5.63
CA ALA A 30 8.13 -3.09 -4.43
C ALA A 30 6.82 -2.31 -4.64
N ARG A 31 6.62 -1.72 -5.82
CA ARG A 31 5.36 -1.05 -6.19
C ARG A 31 4.21 -2.05 -6.32
N ALA A 32 4.46 -3.20 -6.94
CA ALA A 32 3.46 -4.27 -7.09
C ALA A 32 3.02 -4.87 -5.74
N ILE A 33 3.81 -4.75 -4.67
CA ILE A 33 3.39 -5.15 -3.32
C ILE A 33 2.70 -3.99 -2.58
N LYS A 34 3.29 -2.79 -2.59
CA LYS A 34 2.80 -1.64 -1.80
C LYS A 34 1.49 -1.05 -2.33
N LEU A 35 1.32 -0.93 -3.65
CA LEU A 35 0.13 -0.32 -4.25
C LEU A 35 -1.16 -1.12 -4.05
N PRO A 36 -1.21 -2.46 -4.21
CA PRO A 36 -2.43 -3.21 -3.92
C PRO A 36 -2.89 -3.05 -2.47
N ILE A 37 -1.95 -3.08 -1.52
CA ILE A 37 -2.26 -2.87 -0.09
C ILE A 37 -2.83 -1.47 0.12
N ALA A 38 -2.25 -0.45 -0.52
CA ALA A 38 -2.74 0.93 -0.45
C ALA A 38 -4.14 1.07 -1.08
N PHE A 39 -4.39 0.48 -2.25
CA PHE A 39 -5.70 0.52 -2.91
C PHE A 39 -6.77 -0.20 -2.09
N LEU A 40 -6.45 -1.35 -1.51
CA LEU A 40 -7.38 -2.07 -0.64
C LEU A 40 -7.68 -1.28 0.63
N ALA A 41 -6.65 -0.74 1.30
CA ALA A 41 -6.84 0.09 2.49
C ALA A 41 -7.71 1.33 2.19
N LEU A 42 -7.51 1.96 1.04
CA LEU A 42 -8.29 3.11 0.60
C LEU A 42 -9.73 2.75 0.23
N ALA A 43 -9.96 1.59 -0.40
CA ALA A 43 -11.30 1.05 -0.65
C ALA A 43 -12.07 0.79 0.66
N ILE A 44 -11.38 0.30 1.71
CA ILE A 44 -11.98 0.12 3.03
C ILE A 44 -12.32 1.46 3.67
N CYS A 45 -11.45 2.49 3.54
CA CYS A 45 -11.73 3.84 4.05
C CYS A 45 -13.00 4.45 3.44
N PHE A 46 -13.33 4.15 2.18
CA PHE A 46 -14.59 4.60 1.57
C PHE A 46 -15.83 3.97 2.20
N LYS A 47 -15.72 2.73 2.70
CA LYS A 47 -16.83 2.03 3.38
C LYS A 47 -16.91 2.40 4.85
N ILE A 48 -15.76 2.54 5.51
CA ILE A 48 -15.63 2.80 6.94
C ILE A 48 -14.65 3.95 7.11
N TRP A 49 -15.18 5.18 7.18
CA TRP A 49 -14.35 6.39 7.28
C TRP A 49 -13.37 6.37 8.46
N GLN A 50 -13.76 5.76 9.60
CA GLN A 50 -12.91 5.62 10.79
C GLN A 50 -11.63 4.83 10.52
N TYR A 51 -11.61 3.96 9.50
CA TYR A 51 -10.43 3.21 9.10
C TYR A 51 -9.30 4.14 8.61
N LEU A 52 -9.63 5.35 8.15
CA LEU A 52 -8.66 6.37 7.79
C LEU A 52 -7.82 6.82 8.99
N LEU A 53 -8.41 6.92 10.19
CA LEU A 53 -7.69 7.24 11.42
C LEU A 53 -6.70 6.14 11.79
N LEU A 54 -7.12 4.88 11.66
CA LEU A 54 -6.25 3.73 11.89
C LEU A 54 -5.09 3.70 10.88
N LEU A 55 -5.38 3.94 9.61
CA LEU A 55 -4.36 3.99 8.55
C LEU A 55 -3.36 5.12 8.80
N ALA A 56 -3.84 6.32 9.17
CA ALA A 56 -2.99 7.44 9.54
C ALA A 56 -2.13 7.11 10.77
N PHE A 57 -2.73 6.52 11.81
CA PHE A 57 -2.01 6.10 13.02
C PHE A 57 -0.88 5.13 12.68
N VAL A 58 -1.16 4.07 11.92
CA VAL A 58 -0.15 3.08 11.50
C VAL A 58 0.96 3.75 10.67
N PHE A 59 0.62 4.66 9.76
CA PHE A 59 1.59 5.35 8.91
C PHE A 59 2.54 6.22 9.73
N TYR A 60 2.01 7.10 10.59
CA TYR A 60 2.82 8.01 11.41
C TYR A 60 3.58 7.27 12.51
N PHE A 61 2.97 6.29 13.16
CA PHE A 61 3.60 5.52 14.22
C PHE A 61 4.74 4.66 13.67
N SER A 62 4.54 4.01 12.53
CA SER A 62 5.62 3.29 11.84
C SER A 62 6.75 4.25 11.46
N LYS A 63 6.43 5.43 10.93
CA LYS A 63 7.43 6.46 10.59
C LYS A 63 8.28 6.86 11.78
N TRP A 64 7.64 7.11 12.92
CA TRP A 64 8.32 7.46 14.16
C TRP A 64 9.19 6.31 14.67
N TYR A 65 8.65 5.09 14.73
CA TYR A 65 9.36 3.90 15.21
C TYR A 65 10.61 3.57 14.39
N TYR A 66 10.50 3.52 13.06
CA TYR A 66 11.64 3.20 12.19
C TYR A 66 12.69 4.30 12.16
N TYR A 67 12.27 5.57 12.30
CA TYR A 67 13.19 6.69 12.42
C TYR A 67 14.02 6.62 13.71
N HIS A 68 13.37 6.45 14.86
CA HIS A 68 14.07 6.42 16.15
C HIS A 68 14.93 5.17 16.34
N ARG A 69 14.49 4.01 15.84
CA ARG A 69 15.19 2.74 16.05
C ARG A 69 16.33 2.50 15.06
N PHE A 70 16.14 2.88 13.79
CA PHE A 70 17.05 2.50 12.70
C PHE A 70 17.58 3.70 11.91
N GLY A 71 17.13 4.93 12.19
CA GLY A 71 17.45 6.11 11.38
C GLY A 71 16.85 6.06 9.96
N LEU A 72 15.91 5.13 9.71
CA LEU A 72 15.33 4.89 8.40
C LEU A 72 14.06 5.71 8.22
N LYS A 73 13.91 6.34 7.05
CA LYS A 73 12.68 7.02 6.65
C LYS A 73 11.70 6.02 6.02
N TYR A 74 11.08 5.20 6.86
CA TYR A 74 10.05 4.22 6.47
C TYR A 74 8.81 4.37 7.34
N PRO A 75 7.57 4.35 6.83
CA PRO A 75 7.20 4.19 5.42
C PRO A 75 7.32 5.52 4.65
N SER A 76 7.94 5.46 3.47
CA SER A 76 8.03 6.59 2.54
C SER A 76 6.98 6.45 1.42
N LEU A 77 6.40 7.57 1.00
CA LEU A 77 5.55 7.65 -0.19
C LEU A 77 6.36 7.72 -1.49
N ARG A 78 7.68 7.85 -1.37
CA ARG A 78 8.59 7.86 -2.51
C ARG A 78 8.98 6.42 -2.83
N ALA A 79 8.85 6.05 -4.10
CA ALA A 79 9.41 4.82 -4.63
C ALA A 79 10.92 5.03 -4.84
N GLU A 80 11.65 5.13 -3.74
CA GLU A 80 13.12 5.03 -3.68
C GLU A 80 13.51 3.56 -3.43
#